data_AF-A0A7V6NM90-F1
#
_entry.id   AF-A0A7V6NM90-F1
#
_cell.length_a   1.000
_cell.length_b   1.000
_cell.length_c   1.000
_cell.angle_alpha   90.00
_cell.angle_beta   90.00
_cell.angle_gamma   90.00
#
_symmetry.space_group_name_H-M   'P 1'
#
loop_
_entity.id
_entity.type
_entity.pdbx_description
1 polymer ?
#
loop_
_entity_poly.entity_id
_entity_poly.type
_entity_poly.pdbx_seq_one_letter_code
_entity_poly.pdbx_strand_id
1 'polypeptide(L)' 'MRLSKGEKIVYALLILSLIMINPPILNLINNYAKQNPLTGNFPTLWLWLQIWYVVAMASFLIGAAKIKNWKKDYRR' A
#
# COMPACT_ATOMS: atom_id res chain seq x y z
N MET A 1 -7.35 -9.91 20.60
CA MET A 1 -5.88 -10.15 20.60
C MET A 1 -5.16 -8.83 20.40
N ARG A 2 -4.07 -8.54 21.14
CA ARG A 2 -3.30 -7.29 20.99
C ARG A 2 -2.31 -7.45 19.84
N LEU A 3 -2.46 -6.65 18.78
CA LEU A 3 -1.54 -6.65 17.65
C LEU A 3 -0.14 -6.20 18.09
N SER A 4 0.88 -6.93 17.64
CA SER A 4 2.29 -6.53 17.79
C SER A 4 2.57 -5.24 17.02
N LYS A 5 3.64 -4.54 17.38
CA LYS A 5 4.06 -3.30 16.69
C LYS A 5 4.31 -3.55 15.20
N GLY A 6 4.89 -4.70 14.84
CA GLY A 6 5.13 -5.09 13.44
C GLY A 6 3.83 -5.33 12.66
N GLU A 7 2.88 -6.05 13.24
CA GLU A 7 1.56 -6.26 12.64
C GLU A 7 0.83 -4.92 12.42
N LYS A 8 0.87 -4.01 13.39
CA LYS A 8 0.27 -2.68 13.26
C LYS A 8 0.86 -1.90 12.08
N ILE A 9 2.18 -1.94 11.89
CA ILE A 9 2.84 -1.26 10.78
C ILE A 9 2.41 -1.86 9.45
N VAL A 10 2.40 -3.19 9.32
CA VAL A 10 1.98 -3.87 8.09
C VAL A 10 0.53 -3.51 7.75
N TYR A 11 -0.38 -3.59 8.71
CA TYR A 11 -1.78 -3.23 8.47
C TYR A 11 -1.94 -1.74 8.15
N ALA A 12 -1.21 -0.85 8.83
CA ALA A 12 -1.24 0.58 8.52
C ALA A 12 -0.77 0.87 7.10
N LEU A 13 0.31 0.23 6.63
CA LEU A 13 0.81 0.39 5.26
C LEU A 13 -0.18 -0.15 4.21
N LEU A 14 -0.84 -1.27 4.48
CA LEU A 14 -1.88 -1.81 3.60
C LEU A 14 -3.09 -0.87 3.52
N ILE A 15 -3.59 -0.39 4.66
CA ILE A 15 -4.71 0.56 4.71
C ILE A 15 -4.33 1.87 4.01
N LEU A 16 -3.14 2.39 4.28
CA LEU A 16 -2.65 3.59 3.62
C LEU A 16 -2.59 3.39 2.11
N SER A 17 -2.05 2.26 1.64
CA SER A 17 -1.98 1.98 0.21
C SER A 17 -3.37 1.96 -0.43
N LEU A 18 -4.37 1.36 0.23
CA LEU A 18 -5.76 1.37 -0.24
C LEU A 18 -6.33 2.79 -0.32
N ILE A 19 -6.08 3.64 0.67
CA ILE A 19 -6.51 5.05 0.67
C ILE A 19 -5.88 5.79 -0.52
N MET A 20 -4.60 5.58 -0.78
CA MET A 20 -3.84 6.34 -1.78
C MET A 20 -4.18 5.97 -3.23
N ILE A 21 -4.77 4.80 -3.45
CA ILE A 21 -5.30 4.36 -4.75
C ILE A 21 -6.83 4.51 -4.86
N ASN A 22 -7.52 4.92 -3.78
CA ASN A 22 -8.96 5.10 -3.75
C ASN A 22 -9.39 6.27 -4.65
N PRO A 23 -10.56 6.23 -5.34
CA PRO A 23 -10.96 7.26 -6.30
C PRO A 23 -10.89 8.72 -5.79
N PRO A 24 -11.26 9.06 -4.54
CA PRO A 24 -11.11 10.42 -4.04
C PRO A 24 -9.67 10.94 -4.12
N ILE A 25 -8.68 10.14 -3.68
CA ILE A 25 -7.27 10.53 -3.75
C ILE A 25 -6.75 10.43 -5.19
N LEU A 26 -7.11 9.37 -5.91
CA LEU A 26 -6.66 9.17 -7.27
C LEU A 26 -7.13 10.31 -8.19
N ASN A 27 -8.31 10.88 -7.95
CA ASN A 27 -8.82 12.05 -8.68
C ASN A 27 -7.98 13.30 -8.40
N LEU A 28 -7.56 13.52 -7.14
CA LEU A 28 -6.65 14.63 -6.79
C LEU A 28 -5.31 14.48 -7.50
N ILE A 29 -4.75 13.26 -7.50
CA ILE A 29 -3.47 12.96 -8.17
C ILE A 29 -3.62 13.05 -9.69
N ASN A 30 -4.74 12.64 -10.26
CA ASN A 30 -5.00 12.79 -11.69
C ASN A 30 -5.08 14.28 -12.08
N ASN A 31 -5.73 15.12 -11.28
CA ASN A 31 -5.75 16.57 -11.52
C ASN A 31 -4.35 17.18 -11.41
N TYR A 32 -3.56 16.75 -10.44
CA TYR A 32 -2.15 17.13 -10.33
C TYR A 32 -1.33 16.68 -11.56
N ALA A 33 -1.54 15.44 -12.03
CA ALA A 33 -0.84 14.88 -13.19
C ALA A 33 -1.20 15.58 -14.50
N LYS A 34 -2.41 16.16 -14.63
CA LYS A 34 -2.75 17.01 -15.78
C LYS A 34 -1.90 18.29 -15.83
N GLN A 35 -1.53 18.83 -14.67
CA GLN A 35 -0.67 20.02 -14.56
C GLN A 35 0.82 19.65 -14.60
N ASN A 36 1.16 18.46 -14.11
CA ASN A 36 2.52 17.94 -13.99
C ASN A 36 2.56 16.54 -14.61
N PRO A 37 2.54 16.42 -15.96
CA PRO A 37 2.39 15.13 -16.62
C PRO A 37 3.58 14.20 -16.40
N LEU A 38 4.77 14.76 -16.15
CA LEU A 38 5.99 14.01 -15.91
C LEU A 38 6.58 14.36 -14.54
N THR A 39 6.97 13.33 -13.78
CA THR A 39 7.77 13.44 -12.57
C THR A 39 9.05 12.64 -12.77
N GLY A 40 10.19 13.31 -12.81
CA GLY A 40 11.49 12.65 -13.06
C GLY A 40 11.55 11.90 -14.39
N ASN A 41 10.95 12.46 -15.45
CA ASN A 41 10.81 11.87 -16.79
C ASN A 41 9.90 10.64 -16.90
N PHE A 42 9.14 10.29 -15.86
CA PHE A 42 8.12 9.26 -15.91
C PHE A 42 6.71 9.85 -15.83
N PRO A 43 5.68 9.25 -16.44
CA PRO A 43 4.31 9.72 -16.30
C PRO A 43 3.89 9.75 -14.82
N THR A 44 3.48 10.92 -14.33
CA THR A 44 3.27 11.16 -12.89
C THR A 44 2.23 10.22 -12.28
N LEU A 45 1.09 10.04 -12.95
CA LEU A 45 0.04 9.14 -12.48
C LEU A 45 0.50 7.67 -12.46
N TRP A 46 1.29 7.27 -13.47
CA TRP A 46 1.87 5.93 -13.52
C TRP A 46 2.83 5.72 -12.34
N LEU A 47 3.73 6.68 -12.08
CA LEU A 47 4.70 6.60 -10.99
C LEU A 47 4.00 6.49 -9.63
N TRP A 48 2.93 7.27 -9.40
CA TRP A 48 2.10 7.19 -8.20
C TRP A 48 1.55 5.78 -7.98
N LEU A 49 0.92 5.20 -9.01
CA LEU A 49 0.35 3.87 -8.94
C LEU A 49 1.42 2.81 -8.67
N GLN A 50 2.56 2.88 -9.35
CA GLN A 50 3.65 1.93 -9.13
C GLN A 50 4.17 1.97 -7.68
N ILE A 51 4.37 3.16 -7.12
CA ILE A 51 4.83 3.30 -5.73
C ILE A 51 3.87 2.61 -4.77
N TRP A 52 2.56 2.90 -4.87
CA TRP A 52 1.59 2.34 -3.92
C TRP A 52 1.32 0.86 -4.12
N TYR A 53 1.36 0.35 -5.36
CA TYR A 53 1.28 -1.09 -5.60
C TYR A 53 2.50 -1.84 -5.06
N VAL A 54 3.71 -1.31 -5.23
CA VAL A 54 4.92 -1.91 -4.67
C VAL A 54 4.87 -1.90 -3.14
N VAL A 55 4.44 -0.79 -2.51
CA VAL A 55 4.29 -0.71 -1.05
C VAL A 55 3.25 -1.72 -0.53
N ALA A 56 2.10 -1.83 -1.20
CA ALA A 56 1.06 -2.78 -0.84
C ALA A 56 1.56 -4.23 -0.96
N MET A 57 2.19 -4.57 -2.08
CA MET A 57 2.72 -5.91 -2.34
C MET A 57 3.82 -6.29 -1.34
N ALA A 58 4.78 -5.39 -1.10
CA ALA A 58 5.84 -5.63 -0.12
C ALA A 58 5.27 -5.80 1.30
N SER A 59 4.32 -4.95 1.70
CA SER A 59 3.66 -5.04 3.00
C SER A 59 2.89 -6.35 3.16
N PHE A 60 2.19 -6.77 2.10
CA PHE A 60 1.46 -8.04 2.09
C PHE A 60 2.41 -9.24 2.23
N LEU A 61 3.50 -9.29 1.46
CA LEU A 61 4.50 -10.36 1.54
C LEU A 61 5.18 -10.42 2.91
N ILE A 62 5.54 -9.27 3.48
CA ILE A 62 6.12 -9.18 4.83
C ILE A 62 5.11 -9.66 5.88
N GLY A 63 3.84 -9.24 5.75
CA GLY A 63 2.75 -9.70 6.58
C GLY A 63 2.62 -11.21 6.52
N ALA A 64 2.57 -11.77 5.31
CA ALA A 64 2.43 -13.20 5.09
C ALA A 64 3.58 -14.02 5.68
N ALA A 65 4.81 -13.53 5.54
CA ALA A 65 5.98 -14.24 6.06
C ALA A 65 6.08 -14.16 7.60
N LYS A 66 5.68 -13.05 8.22
CA LYS A 66 6.00 -12.74 9.63
C LYS A 66 4.82 -12.81 10.59
N ILE A 67 3.58 -12.70 10.14
CA ILE A 67 2.40 -12.71 11.01
C ILE A 67 2.09 -14.14 11.44
N LYS A 68 2.63 -14.54 12.60
CA LYS A 68 2.45 -15.88 13.20
C LYS A 68 0.98 -16.23 13.46
N ASN A 69 0.10 -15.24 13.62
CA ASN A 69 -1.32 -15.48 13.89
C ASN A 69 -2.02 -16.24 12.77
N TRP A 70 -1.57 -16.13 11.51
CA TRP A 70 -2.08 -16.96 10.41
C TRP A 70 -1.78 -18.45 10.64
N LYS A 71 -0.68 -18.80 11.32
CA LYS A 71 -0.33 -20.19 11.65
C LYS A 71 -1.11 -20.76 12.83
N LYS A 72 -1.82 -19.92 13.60
CA LYS A 72 -2.53 -20.36 14.82
C LYS A 72 -3.88 -20.99 14.48
N ASP A 73 -4.53 -20.54 13.40
CA ASP A 73 -5.83 -21.07 12.95
C ASP A 73 -5.71 -22.45 12.24
N TYR A 74 -4.51 -22.86 11.82
CA TYR A 74 -4.30 -24.13 11.11
C TYR A 74 -3.72 -25.27 11.96
N ARG A 75 -3.45 -25.05 13.26
CA ARG A 75 -3.06 -26.14 14.16
C ARG A 75 -4.29 -26.66 14.90
N ARG A 76 -4.90 -27.71 14.35
CA ARG A 76 -5.71 -28.67 15.13
C ARG A 76 -4.79 -29.45 16.06
#